data_AF-A0A914YW10-F1
#
_entry.id   AF-A0A914YW10-F1
#
_cell.length_a   1.000
_cell.length_b   1.000
_cell.length_c   1.000
_cell.angle_alpha   90.00
_cell.angle_beta   90.00
_cell.angle_gamma   90.00
#
_symmetry.space_group_name_H-M   'P 1'
#
loop_
_entity.id
_entity.type
_entity.pdbx_description
1 polymer ?
#
loop_
_entity_poly.entity_id
_entity_poly.type
_entity_poly.pdbx_seq_one_letter_code
_entity_poly.pdbx_strand_id
1 'polypeptide(L)'
;MAAETPIDCSSLADFQRLLNKYRGLEDRIIFQLNASFTTRSFKDTKATNLICHDIEEKLESVRKLRSDLFNRCINENHEIVQKFKDDDSKFQLVRSANSTLRQIRSEQAVDEIIHSQAERVVMERCKKEALS
;
A
#
# COMPACT_ATOMS: atom_id res chain seq x y z
N MET A 1 -5.63 14.63 -8.93
CA MET A 1 -5.58 13.68 -7.81
C MET A 1 -6.48 14.24 -6.72
N ALA A 2 -7.55 13.54 -6.33
CA ALA A 2 -8.48 14.04 -5.31
C ALA A 2 -7.73 14.18 -3.98
N ALA A 3 -7.86 15.34 -3.32
CA ALA A 3 -7.26 15.59 -2.01
C ALA A 3 -7.70 14.48 -1.05
N GLU A 4 -6.74 13.71 -0.54
CA GLU A 4 -7.01 12.67 0.43
C GLU A 4 -7.54 13.32 1.70
N THR A 5 -8.64 12.80 2.23
CA THR A 5 -9.17 13.20 3.53
C THR A 5 -8.04 13.13 4.55
N PRO A 6 -7.78 14.20 5.32
CA PRO A 6 -6.77 14.16 6.37
C PRO A 6 -7.10 12.99 7.30
N ILE A 7 -6.16 12.05 7.44
CA ILE A 7 -6.27 10.97 8.42
C ILE A 7 -5.63 11.40 9.73
N ASP A 8 -6.17 10.88 10.83
CA ASP A 8 -5.55 10.94 12.15
C ASP A 8 -4.75 9.65 12.38
N CYS A 9 -3.42 9.76 12.41
CA CYS A 9 -2.57 8.59 12.64
C CYS A 9 -2.61 8.08 14.08
N SER A 10 -3.15 8.83 15.03
CA SER A 10 -3.39 8.33 16.39
C SER A 10 -4.58 7.37 16.46
N SER A 11 -5.49 7.46 15.49
CA SER A 11 -6.63 6.58 15.29
C SER A 11 -6.23 5.38 14.43
N LEU A 12 -6.08 4.21 15.07
CA LEU A 12 -5.80 2.96 14.36
C LEU A 12 -6.89 2.64 13.30
N ALA A 13 -8.15 3.00 13.58
CA ALA A 13 -9.25 2.80 12.66
C ALA A 13 -9.11 3.63 11.37
N ASP A 14 -8.66 4.88 11.48
CA ASP A 14 -8.43 5.74 10.31
C ASP A 14 -7.26 5.25 9.47
N PHE A 15 -6.17 4.83 10.12
CA PHE A 15 -5.04 4.18 9.46
C PHE A 15 -5.50 2.93 8.69
N GLN A 16 -6.22 2.01 9.34
CA GLN A 16 -6.70 0.77 8.72
C GLN A 16 -7.66 1.03 7.55
N ARG A 17 -8.56 2.02 7.69
CA ARG A 17 -9.48 2.41 6.62
C ARG A 17 -8.71 2.85 5.37
N LEU A 18 -7.71 3.72 5.53
CA LEU A 18 -6.94 4.22 4.40
C LEU A 18 -6.01 3.14 3.80
N LEU A 19 -5.38 2.33 4.65
CA LEU A 19 -4.59 1.17 4.20
C LEU A 19 -5.42 0.21 3.35
N ASN A 20 -6.64 -0.13 3.79
CA ASN A 20 -7.56 -0.99 3.04
C ASN A 20 -8.01 -0.35 1.73
N LYS A 21 -8.19 0.98 1.70
CA LYS A 21 -8.49 1.70 0.46
C LYS A 21 -7.35 1.54 -0.55
N TYR A 22 -6.08 1.69 -0.13
CA TYR A 22 -4.94 1.50 -1.03
C TYR A 22 -4.79 0.05 -1.49
N ARG A 23 -4.98 -0.93 -0.61
CA ARG A 23 -5.03 -2.36 -0.98
C ARG A 23 -6.09 -2.61 -2.06
N GLY A 24 -7.30 -2.06 -1.87
CA GLY A 24 -8.37 -2.18 -2.86
C GLY A 24 -8.09 -1.46 -4.19
N LEU A 25 -7.24 -0.42 -4.21
CA LEU A 25 -6.78 0.20 -5.46
C LEU A 25 -5.77 -0.70 -6.18
N GLU A 26 -4.82 -1.31 -5.46
CA GLU A 26 -3.88 -2.29 -6.01
C GLU A 26 -4.61 -3.51 -6.59
N ASP A 27 -5.59 -4.07 -5.87
CA ASP A 27 -6.40 -5.19 -6.35
C ASP A 27 -7.13 -4.87 -7.66
N ARG A 28 -7.66 -3.65 -7.80
CA ARG A 28 -8.31 -3.19 -9.04
C ARG A 28 -7.33 -3.11 -10.20
N ILE A 29 -6.10 -2.66 -9.95
CA ILE A 29 -5.05 -2.60 -10.97
C ILE A 29 -4.66 -4.02 -11.41
N ILE A 30 -4.48 -4.94 -10.48
CA ILE A 30 -4.18 -6.35 -10.79
C ILE A 30 -5.34 -7.00 -11.57
N PHE A 31 -6.59 -6.69 -11.21
CA PHE A 31 -7.74 -7.15 -11.97
C PHE A 31 -7.74 -6.62 -13.41
N GLN A 32 -7.39 -5.34 -13.61
CA GLN A 32 -7.26 -4.74 -14.95
C GLN A 32 -6.19 -5.44 -15.80
N LEU A 33 -5.04 -5.78 -15.21
CA LEU A 33 -4.01 -6.57 -15.88
C LEU A 33 -4.58 -7.90 -16.40
N ASN A 34 -5.25 -8.64 -15.53
CA ASN A 34 -5.85 -9.94 -15.88
C ASN A 34 -6.91 -9.81 -16.98
N ALA A 35 -7.80 -8.82 -16.87
CA ALA A 35 -8.86 -8.58 -17.85
C ALA A 35 -8.32 -8.16 -19.23
N SER A 36 -7.18 -7.45 -19.26
CA SER A 36 -6.54 -6.98 -20.50
C SER A 36 -6.01 -8.12 -21.37
N PHE A 37 -5.62 -9.25 -20.76
CA PHE A 37 -5.12 -10.43 -21.46
C PHE A 37 -6.20 -11.48 -21.79
N THR A 38 -7.33 -11.49 -21.07
CA THR A 38 -8.45 -12.38 -21.38
C THR A 38 -9.23 -11.95 -22.64
N THR A 39 -9.20 -10.67 -23.00
CA THR A 39 -10.07 -10.09 -24.04
C THR A 39 -9.41 -9.89 -25.41
N ARG A 40 -8.07 -9.98 -25.52
CA ARG A 40 -7.35 -9.79 -26.79
C ARG A 40 -6.97 -11.13 -27.42
N SER A 41 -7.76 -11.56 -28.40
CA SER A 41 -7.44 -12.71 -29.27
C SER A 41 -6.27 -12.44 -30.24
N PHE A 42 -5.72 -11.22 -30.27
CA PHE A 42 -4.52 -10.87 -31.03
C PHE A 42 -3.48 -10.29 -30.08
N LYS A 43 -2.42 -11.07 -29.81
CA LYS A 43 -1.30 -10.67 -28.96
C LYS A 43 -0.24 -10.00 -29.81
N ASP A 44 -0.34 -8.68 -29.94
CA ASP A 44 0.80 -7.88 -30.40
C ASP A 44 1.74 -7.68 -29.20
N THR A 45 2.98 -8.17 -29.30
CA THR A 45 4.03 -8.02 -28.27
C THR A 45 4.23 -6.56 -27.87
N LYS A 46 4.08 -5.61 -28.81
CA LYS A 46 4.18 -4.18 -28.50
C LYS A 46 3.02 -3.71 -27.62
N ALA A 47 1.81 -4.20 -27.87
CA ALA A 47 0.64 -3.89 -27.05
C ALA A 47 0.75 -4.50 -25.65
N THR A 48 1.28 -5.73 -25.52
CA THR A 48 1.54 -6.36 -24.23
C THR A 48 2.51 -5.55 -23.38
N ASN A 49 3.64 -5.11 -23.96
CA ASN A 49 4.64 -4.31 -23.24
C ASN A 49 4.07 -2.97 -22.75
N LEU A 50 3.25 -2.29 -23.56
CA LEU A 50 2.62 -1.03 -23.15
C LEU A 50 1.63 -1.24 -21.99
N ILE A 51 0.84 -2.32 -22.02
CA ILE A 51 -0.10 -2.65 -20.93
C ILE A 51 0.67 -2.94 -19.64
N CYS A 52 1.73 -3.74 -19.72
CA CYS A 52 2.55 -4.08 -18.56
C CYS A 52 3.21 -2.85 -17.93
N HIS A 53 3.77 -1.96 -18.75
CA HIS A 53 4.36 -0.71 -18.27
C HIS A 53 3.32 0.20 -17.57
N ASP A 54 2.14 0.38 -18.16
CA ASP A 54 1.06 1.18 -17.55
C ASP A 54 0.58 0.59 -16.22
N ILE A 55 0.51 -0.74 -16.12
CA ILE A 55 0.17 -1.43 -14.88
C ILE A 55 1.27 -1.25 -13.82
N GLU A 56 2.54 -1.40 -14.19
CA GLU A 56 3.66 -1.19 -13.28
C GLU A 56 3.68 0.23 -12.71
N GLU A 57 3.51 1.25 -13.55
CA GLU A 57 3.46 2.65 -13.14
C GLU A 57 2.30 2.91 -12.15
N LYS A 58 1.13 2.35 -12.44
CA LYS A 58 -0.04 2.44 -11.54
C LYS A 58 0.22 1.75 -10.20
N LEU A 59 0.80 0.54 -10.22
CA LEU A 59 1.15 -0.19 -9.01
C LEU A 59 2.14 0.59 -8.16
N GLU A 60 3.20 1.12 -8.77
CA GLU A 60 4.20 1.94 -8.09
C GLU A 60 3.57 3.17 -7.44
N SER A 61 2.66 3.85 -8.13
CA SER A 61 1.96 5.02 -7.58
C SER A 61 1.17 4.70 -6.32
N VAL A 62 0.43 3.58 -6.30
CA VAL A 62 -0.37 3.15 -5.14
C VAL A 62 0.53 2.67 -4.00
N ARG A 63 1.60 1.95 -4.32
CA ARG A 63 2.59 1.47 -3.34
C ARG A 63 3.29 2.64 -2.65
N LYS A 64 3.59 3.70 -3.39
CA LYS A 64 4.16 4.93 -2.82
C LYS A 64 3.19 5.59 -1.84
N LEU A 65 1.92 5.76 -2.20
CA LEU A 65 0.89 6.30 -1.29
C LEU A 65 0.81 5.49 0.02
N ARG A 66 0.87 4.16 -0.10
CA ARG A 66 0.84 3.27 1.05
C ARG A 66 2.11 3.37 1.91
N SER A 67 3.29 3.46 1.29
CA SER A 67 4.55 3.66 2.00
C SER A 67 4.58 5.00 2.75
N ASP A 68 4.11 6.08 2.11
CA ASP A 68 4.00 7.40 2.71
C ASP A 68 3.05 7.38 3.92
N LEU A 69 1.93 6.66 3.84
CA LEU A 69 1.02 6.43 4.96
C LEU A 69 1.71 5.73 6.15
N PHE A 70 2.42 4.64 5.90
CA PHE A 70 3.16 3.93 6.95
C PHE A 70 4.18 4.85 7.62
N ASN A 71 5.04 5.50 6.84
CA ASN A 71 6.09 6.39 7.34
C ASN A 71 5.52 7.54 8.16
N ARG A 72 4.48 8.20 7.64
CA ARG A 72 3.81 9.30 8.32
C ARG A 72 3.24 8.87 9.66
N CYS A 73 2.45 7.79 9.69
CA CYS A 73 1.80 7.38 10.93
C CYS A 73 2.76 6.78 11.97
N ILE A 74 3.86 6.17 11.53
CA ILE A 74 4.95 5.78 12.44
C ILE A 74 5.59 7.02 13.06
N ASN A 75 5.92 8.04 12.26
CA ASN A 75 6.55 9.26 12.74
C ASN A 75 5.65 10.02 13.72
N GLU A 76 4.39 10.27 13.37
CA GLU A 76 3.44 10.98 14.23
C GLU A 76 3.24 10.28 15.60
N ASN A 77 3.07 8.95 15.62
CA ASN A 77 2.94 8.24 16.89
C ASN A 77 4.26 8.17 17.66
N HIS A 78 5.40 8.08 16.98
CA HIS A 78 6.71 8.11 17.63
C HIS A 78 6.96 9.47 18.30
N GLU A 79 6.59 10.58 17.66
CA GLU A 79 6.64 11.92 18.23
C GLU A 79 5.76 12.05 19.47
N ILE A 80 4.54 11.50 19.46
CA ILE A 80 3.66 11.45 20.64
C ILE A 80 4.35 10.74 21.80
N VAL A 81 4.93 9.57 21.56
CA VAL A 81 5.65 8.80 22.58
C VAL A 81 6.83 9.59 23.13
N GLN A 82 7.68 10.15 22.26
CA GLN A 82 8.86 10.89 22.71
C GLN A 82 8.51 12.16 23.48
N LYS A 83 7.44 12.86 23.08
CA LYS A 83 7.02 14.12 23.70
C LYS A 83 6.44 13.93 25.10
N PHE A 84 5.75 12.81 25.34
CA PHE A 84 4.97 12.61 26.57
C PHE A 84 5.44 11.44 27.44
N LYS A 85 6.56 10.78 27.11
CA LYS A 85 7.07 9.61 27.85
C LYS A 85 7.30 9.84 29.35
N ASP A 86 7.62 11.08 29.74
CA ASP A 86 7.93 11.47 31.13
C ASP A 86 6.77 12.24 31.79
N ASP A 87 5.62 12.37 31.12
CA ASP A 87 4.42 13.05 31.62
C ASP A 87 3.39 12.02 32.10
N ASP A 88 3.36 11.77 33.42
CA ASP A 88 2.45 10.81 34.06
C ASP A 88 0.97 11.11 33.77
N SER A 89 0.61 12.39 33.55
CA SER A 89 -0.76 12.78 33.21
C SER A 89 -1.19 12.31 31.80
N LYS A 90 -0.21 11.99 30.95
CA LYS A 90 -0.39 11.54 29.55
C LYS A 90 -0.10 10.05 29.37
N PHE A 91 0.04 9.28 30.45
CA PHE A 91 0.31 7.84 30.39
C PHE A 91 -0.60 7.07 29.41
N GLN A 92 -1.91 7.34 29.42
CA GLN A 92 -2.86 6.67 28.53
C GLN A 92 -2.63 7.01 27.05
N LEU A 93 -2.27 8.25 26.74
CA LEU A 93 -1.94 8.67 25.37
C LEU A 93 -0.70 7.93 24.87
N VAL A 94 0.37 7.89 25.67
CA VAL A 94 1.61 7.17 25.35
C VAL A 94 1.37 5.68 25.19
N ARG A 95 0.53 5.08 26.06
CA ARG A 95 0.15 3.67 25.96
C ARG A 95 -0.58 3.37 24.65
N SER A 96 -1.54 4.22 24.28
CA SER A 96 -2.28 4.10 23.03
C SER A 96 -1.38 4.27 21.81
N ALA A 97 -0.53 5.29 21.77
CA ALA A 97 0.42 5.52 20.67
C ALA A 97 1.40 4.33 20.50
N ASN A 98 1.91 3.77 21.60
CA ASN A 98 2.75 2.56 21.55
C ASN A 98 1.98 1.33 21.03
N SER A 99 0.71 1.19 21.38
CA SER A 99 -0.14 0.13 20.85
C SER A 99 -0.37 0.28 19.35
N THR A 100 -0.70 1.49 18.90
CA THR A 100 -0.87 1.83 17.49
C THR A 100 0.41 1.58 16.71
N LEU A 101 1.58 2.00 17.21
CA LEU A 101 2.88 1.73 16.58
C LEU A 101 3.14 0.24 16.37
N ARG A 102 2.85 -0.60 17.37
CA ARG A 102 3.01 -2.06 17.25
C ARG A 102 2.13 -2.62 16.14
N GLN A 103 0.87 -2.16 16.06
CA GLN A 103 -0.06 -2.59 15.01
C GLN A 103 0.40 -2.13 13.63
N ILE A 104 0.80 -0.87 13.46
CA ILE A 104 1.28 -0.33 12.18
C ILE A 104 2.53 -1.08 11.70
N ARG A 105 3.50 -1.37 12.57
CA ARG A 105 4.69 -2.15 12.20
C ARG A 105 4.37 -3.58 11.81
N SER A 106 3.40 -4.20 12.46
CA SER A 106 2.91 -5.52 12.07
C SER A 106 2.29 -5.49 10.68
N GLU A 107 1.44 -4.48 10.39
CA GLU A 107 0.86 -4.29 9.06
C GLU A 107 1.92 -3.99 7.99
N GLN A 108 2.96 -3.24 8.33
CA GLN A 108 4.06 -2.94 7.42
C GLN A 108 4.83 -4.21 7.04
N ALA A 109 5.15 -5.07 8.01
CA ALA A 109 5.81 -6.35 7.74
C ALA A 109 4.95 -7.28 6.87
N VAL A 110 3.63 -7.31 7.10
CA VAL A 110 2.69 -8.05 6.25
C VAL A 110 2.67 -7.46 4.84
N ASP A 111 2.66 -6.14 4.71
CA ASP A 111 2.63 -5.45 3.43
C ASP A 111 3.86 -5.74 2.57
N GLU A 112 5.05 -5.74 3.17
CA GLU A 112 6.31 -6.10 2.49
C GLU A 112 6.27 -7.52 1.91
N ILE A 113 5.73 -8.47 2.68
CA ILE A 113 5.57 -9.87 2.22
C ILE A 113 4.60 -9.93 1.04
N ILE A 114 3.41 -9.34 1.17
CA ILE A 114 2.38 -9.35 0.12
C ILE A 114 2.89 -8.66 -1.15
N HIS A 115 3.56 -7.53 -1.00
CA HIS A 115 4.16 -6.78 -2.09
C HIS A 115 5.16 -7.63 -2.89
N SER A 116 6.09 -8.29 -2.21
CA SER A 116 7.10 -9.14 -2.86
C SER A 116 6.49 -10.31 -3.64
N GLN A 117 5.38 -10.86 -3.15
CA GLN A 117 4.64 -11.92 -3.85
C GLN A 117 3.88 -11.36 -5.06
N ALA A 118 3.20 -10.22 -4.89
CA ALA A 118 2.41 -9.59 -5.95
C ALA A 118 3.29 -9.13 -7.12
N GLU A 119 4.45 -8.57 -6.84
CA GLU A 119 5.42 -8.14 -7.85
C GLU A 119 5.88 -9.32 -8.73
N ARG A 120 6.19 -10.47 -8.13
CA ARG A 120 6.54 -11.69 -8.87
C ARG A 120 5.42 -12.13 -9.80
N VAL A 121 4.17 -12.18 -9.30
CA VAL A 121 3.01 -12.61 -10.09
C VAL A 121 2.77 -11.68 -11.29
N VAL A 122 2.89 -10.36 -11.10
CA VAL A 122 2.72 -9.38 -12.18
C VAL A 122 3.82 -9.55 -13.24
N MET A 123 5.09 -9.64 -12.81
CA MET A 123 6.22 -9.85 -13.72
C MET A 123 6.09 -11.15 -14.51
N GLU A 124 5.76 -12.27 -13.84
CA GLU A 124 5.56 -13.56 -14.48
C GLU A 124 4.42 -13.53 -15.50
N ARG A 125 3.31 -12.85 -15.16
CA ARG A 125 2.18 -12.68 -16.07
C ARG A 125 2.59 -11.91 -17.32
N CYS A 126 3.24 -10.76 -17.15
CA CYS A 126 3.71 -9.94 -18.25
C CYS A 126 4.69 -10.68 -19.15
N LYS A 127 5.63 -11.42 -18.56
CA LYS A 127 6.60 -12.24 -19.30
C LYS A 127 5.92 -13.35 -20.10
N LYS A 128 4.93 -14.02 -19.52
CA LYS A 128 4.16 -15.08 -20.20
C LYS A 128 3.42 -14.55 -21.42
N GLU A 129 2.81 -13.37 -21.31
CA GLU A 129 2.02 -12.78 -22.40
C GLU A 129 2.89 -12.15 -23.50
N ALA A 130 4.13 -11.77 -23.18
CA ALA A 130 5.09 -11.26 -24.17
C ALA A 130 5.72 -12.38 -25.02
N LEU A 131 5.75 -13.62 -24.51
CA LEU A 131 6.31 -14.80 -25.16
C LEU A 131 5.27 -15.64 -25.92
N SER A 132 3.98 -15.33 -25.78
CA SER A 132 2.85 -16.07 -26.37
C SER A 132 2.29 -15.36 -27.60
#